data_AF-A0A915BQY2-F1
#
_entry.id   AF-A0A915BQY2-F1
#
_cell.length_a   1.000
_cell.length_b   1.000
_cell.length_c   1.000
_cell.angle_alpha   90.00
_cell.angle_beta   90.00
_cell.angle_gamma   90.00
#
_symmetry.space_group_name_H-M   'P 1'
#
loop_
_entity.id
_entity.type
_entity.pdbx_description
1 polymer ?
#
loop_
_entity_poly.entity_id
_entity_poly.type
_entity_poly.pdbx_seq_one_letter_code
_entity_poly.pdbx_strand_id
1 'polypeptide(L)'
;MASRRQRQFDRKYSSYRKYTATEDVSYAAHTSRSSFRSESITQRFGDRGRSSSSEIITGTETRSLPVYIAIQDYTPEPGDTNSVSLEQGQIVEVLDKKNAASWLIRTKARPPKSGWVPGSYFETPTEYYKQRRRTREITGGDLNLTEEQEAIMKRDQVYHDLLRSEEEYVAELRHVVEDYVKALDDVSVPKEVEAVKDQLAMNLKELCNFHANVMLKGLQYYSDDPGKVGQTFIRLERDFDHHVQLHHQLPVVLELLSQPKIKQFFQVRSFNFFLFHKR
;
A
#
# COMPACT_ATOMS: atom_id res chain seq x y z
N MET A 1 -6.90 28.45 23.58
CA MET A 1 -5.49 28.03 23.82
C MET A 1 -4.72 27.67 22.53
N ALA A 2 -5.39 27.21 21.46
CA ALA A 2 -4.78 26.90 20.15
C ALA A 2 -4.00 28.07 19.50
N SER A 3 -4.53 29.30 19.55
CA SER A 3 -3.86 30.48 18.96
C SER A 3 -2.52 30.83 19.64
N ARG A 4 -2.33 30.47 20.92
CA ARG A 4 -1.04 30.68 21.62
C ARG A 4 0.02 29.69 21.15
N ARG A 5 -0.36 28.42 20.93
CA ARG A 5 0.54 27.38 20.40
C ARG A 5 0.94 27.67 18.96
N GLN A 6 0.00 28.13 18.13
CA GLN A 6 0.26 28.59 16.77
C GLN A 6 1.30 29.72 16.73
N ARG A 7 1.08 30.79 17.51
CA ARG A 7 2.00 31.95 17.56
C ARG A 7 3.37 31.60 18.13
N GLN A 8 3.45 30.62 19.03
CA GLN A 8 4.72 30.17 19.62
C GLN A 8 5.52 29.31 18.64
N PHE A 9 4.84 28.52 17.79
CA PHE A 9 5.47 27.77 16.69
C PHE A 9 5.90 28.70 15.55
N ASP A 10 5.05 29.64 15.12
CA ASP A 10 5.39 30.62 14.08
C ASP A 10 6.63 31.45 14.48
N ARG A 11 6.72 31.86 15.75
CA ARG A 11 7.90 32.57 16.30
C ARG A 11 9.16 31.70 16.33
N LYS A 12 9.02 30.40 16.59
CA LYS A 12 10.16 29.46 16.66
C LYS A 12 10.68 29.06 15.27
N TYR A 13 9.82 29.04 14.26
CA TYR A 13 10.15 28.61 12.89
C TYR A 13 10.32 29.76 11.88
N SER A 14 10.04 31.01 12.27
CA SER A 14 10.31 32.18 11.44
C SER A 14 11.80 32.37 11.08
N SER A 15 12.73 31.81 11.85
CA SER A 15 14.17 31.84 11.55
C SER A 15 14.56 30.88 10.42
N TYR A 16 13.84 29.76 10.26
CA TYR A 16 14.08 28.76 9.22
C TYR A 16 13.53 29.19 7.85
N ARG A 17 12.53 30.07 7.84
CA ARG A 17 11.96 30.65 6.62
C ARG A 17 12.94 31.45 5.76
N LYS A 18 14.06 31.92 6.34
CA LYS A 18 15.11 32.64 5.59
C LYS A 18 15.96 31.74 4.68
N TYR A 19 15.91 30.42 4.85
CA TYR A 19 16.73 29.47 4.08
C TYR A 19 15.96 28.71 3.00
N THR A 20 14.64 28.90 2.88
CA THR A 20 13.79 28.13 1.95
C THR A 20 12.95 29.01 1.02
N ALA A 21 13.19 30.32 1.00
CA ALA A 21 12.44 31.24 0.15
C ALA A 21 13.04 31.30 -1.26
N THR A 22 12.59 30.40 -2.13
CA THR A 22 12.40 30.75 -3.53
C THR A 22 10.93 30.50 -3.87
N GLU A 23 10.20 31.61 -3.96
CA GLU A 23 8.89 31.80 -4.60
C GLU A 23 7.67 31.13 -3.94
N ASP A 24 7.04 31.88 -3.03
CA ASP A 24 5.64 31.66 -2.63
C ASP A 24 4.71 31.96 -3.83
N VAL A 25 4.29 30.92 -4.54
CA VAL A 25 3.22 31.04 -5.56
C VAL A 25 1.85 31.03 -4.88
N SER A 26 1.13 32.13 -5.04
CA SER A 26 -0.26 32.31 -4.59
C SER A 26 -1.22 31.36 -5.32
N TYR A 27 -1.70 30.32 -4.64
CA TYR A 27 -2.64 29.31 -5.15
C TYR A 27 -4.13 29.73 -5.07
N ALA A 28 -4.43 31.04 -5.07
CA ALA A 28 -5.80 31.52 -4.90
C ALA A 28 -6.60 31.70 -6.21
N ALA A 29 -6.05 31.40 -7.40
CA ALA A 29 -6.64 31.84 -8.67
C ALA A 29 -7.14 30.76 -9.65
N HIS A 30 -7.12 29.46 -9.31
CA HIS A 30 -7.57 28.42 -10.26
C HIS A 30 -8.79 27.65 -9.76
N THR A 31 -9.92 28.36 -9.66
CA THR A 31 -11.25 27.73 -9.80
C THR A 31 -11.81 28.09 -11.17
N SER A 32 -11.73 27.15 -12.10
CA SER A 32 -12.46 27.21 -13.37
C SER A 32 -12.87 25.80 -13.78
N ARG A 33 -14.07 25.44 -13.31
CA ARG A 33 -15.14 24.72 -14.02
C ARG A 33 -14.68 23.61 -14.97
N SER A 34 -14.71 22.36 -14.48
CA SER A 34 -14.77 21.18 -15.34
C SER A 34 -16.17 21.04 -15.96
N SER A 35 -16.30 21.27 -17.26
CA SER A 35 -17.46 20.79 -18.04
C SER A 35 -17.09 19.46 -18.70
N PHE A 36 -17.42 18.35 -18.04
CA PHE A 36 -17.43 17.06 -18.71
C PHE A 36 -18.56 17.08 -19.73
N ARG A 37 -18.19 17.08 -21.01
CA ARG A 37 -19.10 17.06 -22.15
C ARG A 37 -19.49 15.61 -22.41
N SER A 38 -20.73 15.25 -22.12
CA SER A 38 -21.33 13.98 -22.51
C SER A 38 -21.73 14.07 -23.99
N GLU A 39 -21.00 13.40 -24.88
CA GLU A 39 -21.49 13.16 -26.24
C GLU A 39 -22.41 11.95 -26.24
N SER A 40 -23.65 12.22 -26.65
CA SER A 40 -24.72 11.25 -26.86
C SER A 40 -24.83 10.99 -28.36
N ILE A 41 -24.57 9.76 -28.80
CA ILE A 41 -25.05 9.27 -30.09
C ILE A 41 -26.32 8.46 -29.83
N THR A 42 -27.43 9.04 -30.27
CA THR A 42 -28.73 8.39 -30.41
C THR A 42 -28.74 7.50 -31.64
N GLN A 43 -29.09 6.22 -31.49
CA GLN A 43 -29.89 5.50 -32.49
C GLN A 43 -30.95 4.66 -31.78
N ARG A 44 -32.22 4.98 -32.05
CA ARG A 44 -33.40 4.21 -31.68
C ARG A 44 -33.80 3.33 -32.86
N PHE A 45 -33.91 2.03 -32.63
CA PHE A 45 -34.90 1.07 -33.16
C PHE A 45 -34.85 -0.09 -32.14
N GLY A 46 -35.90 -0.75 -31.65
CA GLY A 46 -37.29 -0.90 -32.01
C GLY A 46 -37.66 -2.33 -31.60
N ASP A 47 -38.48 -2.45 -30.56
CA ASP A 47 -39.35 -3.59 -30.16
C ASP A 47 -38.80 -5.03 -29.95
N ARG A 48 -39.32 -5.63 -28.85
CA ARG A 48 -39.41 -7.06 -28.49
C ARG A 48 -38.15 -7.94 -28.39
N GLY A 49 -38.09 -8.63 -27.25
CA GLY A 49 -37.62 -10.02 -27.22
C GLY A 49 -36.48 -10.29 -26.27
N ARG A 50 -36.83 -10.81 -25.10
CA ARG A 50 -35.97 -11.67 -24.29
C ARG A 50 -35.41 -12.79 -25.17
N SER A 51 -34.10 -12.79 -25.42
CA SER A 51 -33.42 -14.00 -25.87
C SER A 51 -31.99 -14.03 -25.35
N SER A 52 -31.84 -14.82 -24.30
CA SER A 52 -30.59 -15.51 -23.99
C SER A 52 -30.34 -16.47 -25.16
N SER A 53 -29.33 -16.22 -25.99
CA SER A 53 -28.88 -17.26 -26.90
C SER A 53 -27.39 -17.22 -27.23
N SER A 54 -26.86 -18.42 -27.10
CA SER A 54 -25.63 -19.01 -27.56
C SER A 54 -25.35 -18.82 -29.06
N GLU A 55 -24.08 -18.51 -29.33
CA GLU A 55 -23.21 -18.94 -30.44
C GLU A 55 -23.72 -18.91 -31.90
N ILE A 56 -22.99 -18.14 -32.73
CA ILE A 56 -22.64 -18.54 -34.11
C ILE A 56 -21.13 -18.29 -34.28
N ILE A 57 -20.40 -19.34 -34.65
CA ILE A 57 -18.94 -19.38 -34.84
C ILE A 57 -18.62 -19.16 -36.32
N THR A 58 -17.79 -18.16 -36.64
CA THR A 58 -16.86 -18.20 -37.78
C THR A 58 -15.70 -17.24 -37.55
N GLY A 59 -14.47 -17.72 -37.76
CA GLY A 59 -13.27 -16.88 -37.86
C GLY A 59 -12.26 -17.08 -36.74
N THR A 60 -11.06 -17.51 -37.13
CA THR A 60 -9.83 -17.58 -36.33
C THR A 60 -9.54 -16.28 -35.58
N GLU A 61 -9.78 -16.26 -34.27
CA GLU A 61 -9.30 -15.22 -33.37
C GLU A 61 -8.48 -15.88 -32.26
N THR A 62 -7.28 -15.37 -32.01
CA THR A 62 -6.52 -15.60 -30.78
C THR A 62 -7.32 -15.01 -29.61
N ARG A 63 -8.40 -15.68 -29.22
CA ARG A 63 -9.25 -15.25 -28.12
C ARG A 63 -8.43 -15.35 -26.84
N SER A 64 -8.08 -14.22 -26.26
CA SER A 64 -7.65 -14.14 -24.88
C SER A 64 -8.70 -14.84 -24.04
N LEU A 65 -8.32 -15.95 -23.39
CA LEU A 65 -9.24 -16.69 -22.54
C LEU A 65 -9.73 -15.77 -21.42
N PRO A 66 -10.99 -15.91 -20.99
CA PRO A 66 -11.52 -15.10 -19.90
C PRO A 66 -10.73 -15.38 -18.61
N VAL A 67 -10.34 -14.30 -17.94
CA VAL A 67 -9.49 -14.34 -16.74
C VAL A 67 -10.32 -14.11 -15.49
N TYR A 68 -10.04 -14.89 -14.45
CA TYR A 68 -10.69 -14.82 -13.15
C TYR A 68 -9.63 -14.82 -12.03
N ILE A 69 -10.04 -14.41 -10.84
CA ILE A 69 -9.22 -14.35 -9.64
C ILE A 69 -9.75 -15.36 -8.63
N ALA A 70 -8.87 -16.19 -8.07
CA ALA A 70 -9.21 -17.07 -6.96
C ALA A 70 -9.55 -16.24 -5.71
N ILE A 71 -10.72 -16.42 -5.13
CA ILE A 71 -11.15 -15.64 -3.96
C ILE A 71 -10.71 -16.26 -2.63
N GLN A 72 -10.27 -17.52 -2.64
CA GLN A 72 -9.82 -18.29 -1.48
C GLN A 72 -8.75 -19.29 -1.92
N ASP A 73 -7.97 -19.80 -0.96
CA ASP A 73 -7.05 -20.92 -1.20
C ASP A 73 -7.84 -22.19 -1.52
N TYR A 74 -7.33 -23.00 -2.43
CA TYR A 74 -7.91 -24.30 -2.77
C TYR A 74 -6.84 -25.38 -2.73
N THR A 75 -7.05 -26.37 -1.86
CA THR A 75 -6.20 -27.56 -1.77
C THR A 75 -7.05 -28.76 -2.19
N PRO A 76 -6.67 -29.49 -3.27
CA PRO A 76 -7.42 -30.66 -3.69
C PRO A 76 -7.29 -31.79 -2.67
N GLU A 77 -8.31 -32.66 -2.62
CA GLU A 77 -8.32 -33.84 -1.75
C GLU A 77 -7.15 -34.80 -2.08
N PRO A 78 -6.55 -35.47 -1.09
CA PRO A 78 -5.45 -36.39 -1.31
C PRO A 78 -5.92 -37.58 -2.17
N GLY A 79 -5.55 -37.57 -3.46
CA GLY A 79 -5.91 -38.58 -4.45
C GLY A 79 -6.59 -38.03 -5.71
N ASP A 80 -7.00 -36.76 -5.71
CA ASP A 80 -7.58 -36.11 -6.89
C ASP A 80 -6.48 -35.57 -7.82
N THR A 81 -6.20 -36.32 -8.89
CA THR A 81 -5.22 -35.96 -9.91
C THR A 81 -5.74 -34.99 -10.97
N ASN A 82 -7.06 -34.72 -10.98
CA ASN A 82 -7.70 -33.89 -11.99
C ASN A 82 -7.82 -32.42 -11.56
N SER A 83 -7.55 -32.12 -10.29
CA SER A 83 -7.67 -30.79 -9.69
C SER A 83 -6.31 -30.12 -9.53
N VAL A 84 -6.32 -28.79 -9.39
CA VAL A 84 -5.09 -27.98 -9.25
C VAL A 84 -5.20 -27.07 -8.04
N SER A 85 -4.13 -26.98 -7.23
CA SER A 85 -4.10 -26.10 -6.08
C SER A 85 -4.01 -24.63 -6.50
N LEU A 86 -4.66 -23.76 -5.71
CA LEU A 86 -4.69 -22.32 -5.95
C LEU A 86 -4.47 -21.54 -4.65
N GLU A 87 -3.90 -20.35 -4.80
CA GLU A 87 -3.75 -19.36 -3.73
C GLU A 87 -4.75 -18.22 -3.91
N GLN A 88 -5.25 -17.67 -2.81
CA GLN A 88 -6.14 -16.51 -2.81
C GLN A 88 -5.47 -15.32 -3.54
N GLY A 89 -6.20 -14.73 -4.48
CA GLY A 89 -5.73 -13.63 -5.32
C GLY A 89 -5.01 -14.07 -6.58
N GLN A 90 -4.80 -15.38 -6.79
CA GLN A 90 -4.16 -15.90 -7.98
C GLN A 90 -5.03 -15.71 -9.23
N ILE A 91 -4.41 -15.26 -10.31
CA ILE A 91 -5.06 -15.01 -11.60
C ILE A 91 -4.99 -16.28 -12.47
N VAL A 92 -6.14 -16.73 -12.97
CA VAL A 92 -6.26 -17.93 -13.80
C VAL A 92 -7.03 -17.67 -15.09
N GLU A 93 -6.75 -18.45 -16.13
CA GLU A 93 -7.58 -18.50 -17.34
C GLU A 93 -8.61 -19.62 -17.22
N VAL A 94 -9.86 -19.31 -17.57
CA VAL A 94 -10.93 -20.32 -17.58
C VAL A 94 -11.03 -20.92 -18.97
N LEU A 95 -10.80 -22.24 -19.06
CA LEU A 95 -10.89 -23.03 -20.28
C LEU A 95 -12.30 -23.56 -20.50
N ASP A 96 -12.97 -24.01 -19.44
CA ASP A 96 -14.37 -24.47 -19.48
C ASP A 96 -15.10 -24.06 -18.19
N LYS A 97 -16.31 -23.51 -18.34
CA LYS A 97 -17.22 -23.13 -17.24
C LYS A 97 -18.66 -23.58 -17.48
N LYS A 98 -18.89 -24.55 -18.37
CA LYS A 98 -20.24 -25.07 -18.69
C LYS A 98 -20.89 -25.70 -17.47
N ASN A 99 -20.10 -26.36 -16.62
CA ASN A 99 -20.54 -26.88 -15.34
C ASN A 99 -20.26 -25.86 -14.22
N ALA A 100 -21.30 -25.26 -13.64
CA ALA A 100 -21.12 -24.27 -12.57
C ALA A 100 -20.39 -24.83 -11.32
N ALA A 101 -20.50 -26.13 -11.06
CA ALA A 101 -19.89 -26.79 -9.91
C ALA A 101 -18.41 -27.15 -10.13
N SER A 102 -17.90 -27.12 -11.36
CA SER A 102 -16.53 -27.50 -11.68
C SER A 102 -16.05 -26.81 -12.95
N TRP A 103 -15.11 -25.88 -12.80
CA TRP A 103 -14.52 -25.11 -13.89
C TRP A 103 -13.13 -25.66 -14.20
N LEU A 104 -12.83 -25.84 -15.49
CA LEU A 104 -11.49 -26.18 -15.93
C LEU A 104 -10.69 -24.89 -16.08
N ILE A 105 -9.62 -24.77 -15.31
CA ILE A 105 -8.78 -23.58 -15.30
C ILE A 105 -7.35 -23.92 -15.71
N ARG A 106 -6.62 -22.88 -16.14
CA ARG A 106 -5.20 -22.91 -16.41
C ARG A 106 -4.51 -21.79 -15.63
N THR A 107 -3.56 -22.18 -14.80
CA THR A 107 -2.71 -21.25 -14.06
C THR A 107 -1.72 -20.54 -15.00
N LYS A 108 -1.38 -19.29 -14.67
CA LYS A 108 -0.35 -18.51 -15.38
C LYS A 108 1.09 -18.84 -14.96
N ALA A 109 1.28 -19.88 -14.14
CA ALA A 109 2.59 -20.32 -13.67
C ALA A 109 3.45 -20.89 -14.82
N ARG A 110 4.76 -21.05 -14.57
CA ARG A 110 5.69 -21.74 -15.48
C ARG A 110 6.34 -22.91 -14.74
N PRO A 111 6.03 -24.18 -15.06
CA PRO A 111 5.12 -24.62 -16.13
C PRO A 111 3.63 -24.37 -15.80
N PRO A 112 2.77 -24.13 -16.82
CA PRO A 112 1.34 -23.93 -16.60
C PRO A 112 0.69 -25.25 -16.17
N LYS A 113 -0.03 -25.20 -15.06
CA LYS A 113 -0.85 -26.32 -14.57
C LYS A 113 -2.31 -26.07 -14.90
N SER A 114 -3.01 -27.11 -15.33
CA SER A 114 -4.45 -27.07 -15.57
C SER A 114 -5.14 -28.11 -14.69
N GLY A 115 -6.34 -27.81 -14.26
CA GLY A 115 -7.13 -28.70 -13.41
C GLY A 115 -8.51 -28.14 -13.13
N TRP A 116 -9.36 -28.97 -12.55
CA TRP A 116 -10.72 -28.63 -12.18
C TRP A 116 -10.76 -27.99 -10.80
N VAL A 117 -11.57 -26.94 -10.66
CA VAL A 117 -11.80 -26.25 -9.38
C VAL A 117 -13.26 -25.77 -9.35
N PRO A 118 -13.96 -25.82 -8.20
CA PRO A 118 -15.34 -25.35 -8.14
C PRO A 118 -15.48 -23.87 -8.54
N GLY A 119 -16.49 -23.56 -9.36
CA GLY A 119 -16.73 -22.22 -9.88
C GLY A 119 -16.93 -21.15 -8.80
N SER A 120 -17.38 -21.54 -7.61
CA SER A 120 -17.57 -20.66 -6.44
C SER A 120 -16.26 -20.07 -5.89
N TYR A 121 -15.10 -20.61 -6.28
CA TYR A 121 -13.78 -20.11 -5.87
C TYR A 121 -13.27 -18.97 -6.76
N PHE A 122 -14.04 -18.57 -7.78
CA PHE A 122 -13.59 -17.59 -8.75
C PHE A 122 -14.50 -16.39 -8.83
N GLU A 123 -13.88 -15.24 -9.01
CA GLU A 123 -14.56 -14.00 -9.28
C GLU A 123 -13.90 -13.25 -10.44
N THR A 124 -14.68 -12.45 -11.16
CA THR A 124 -14.12 -11.60 -12.20
C THR A 124 -13.22 -10.53 -11.56
N PRO A 125 -12.15 -10.06 -12.21
CA PRO A 125 -11.32 -8.98 -11.66
C PRO A 125 -12.14 -7.75 -11.24
N THR A 126 -13.16 -7.39 -12.02
CA THR A 126 -14.05 -6.27 -11.71
C THR A 126 -14.78 -6.44 -10.38
N GLU A 127 -15.40 -7.59 -10.14
CA GLU A 127 -16.14 -7.83 -8.91
C GLU A 127 -15.22 -8.05 -7.71
N TYR A 128 -14.08 -8.74 -7.91
CA TYR A 128 -13.07 -8.93 -6.88
C TYR A 128 -12.56 -7.60 -6.30
N TYR A 129 -12.22 -6.64 -7.16
CA TYR A 129 -11.78 -5.33 -6.71
C TYR A 129 -12.93 -4.47 -6.16
N LYS A 130 -14.17 -4.62 -6.64
CA LYS A 130 -15.35 -3.99 -6.02
C LYS A 130 -15.63 -4.53 -4.62
N GLN A 131 -15.51 -5.84 -4.41
CA GLN A 131 -15.73 -6.47 -3.11
C GLN A 131 -14.61 -6.16 -2.13
N ARG A 132 -13.35 -6.08 -2.59
CA ARG A 132 -12.22 -5.57 -1.79
C ARG A 132 -12.35 -4.08 -1.46
N ARG A 133 -12.92 -3.27 -2.35
CA ARG A 133 -13.31 -1.89 -2.03
C ARG A 133 -14.40 -1.89 -0.96
N ARG A 134 -15.44 -2.71 -1.10
CA ARG A 134 -16.53 -2.84 -0.12
C ARG A 134 -16.11 -3.40 1.24
N THR A 135 -15.10 -4.27 1.32
CA THR A 135 -14.60 -4.82 2.60
C THR A 135 -13.56 -3.93 3.28
N ARG A 136 -12.98 -2.96 2.55
CA ARG A 136 -12.24 -1.82 3.14
C ARG A 136 -13.16 -0.68 3.58
N GLU A 137 -14.38 -0.66 3.07
CA GLU A 137 -15.45 0.19 3.60
C GLU A 137 -16.08 -0.53 4.79
N ILE A 138 -15.95 0.06 5.97
CA ILE A 138 -16.70 -0.35 7.15
C ILE A 138 -18.19 -0.41 6.76
N THR A 139 -18.86 -1.51 7.09
CA THR A 139 -20.30 -1.73 6.85
C THR A 139 -21.12 -0.64 7.54
N GLY A 140 -21.33 0.49 6.87
CA GLY A 140 -22.20 1.58 7.31
C GLY A 140 -23.68 1.28 7.09
N GLY A 141 -24.10 0.02 7.20
CA GLY A 141 -25.44 -0.41 6.81
C GLY A 141 -26.57 0.01 7.76
N ASP A 142 -26.26 0.48 8.97
CA ASP A 142 -27.25 0.68 10.04
C ASP A 142 -27.58 2.13 10.37
N LEU A 143 -27.05 3.09 9.61
CA LEU A 143 -27.26 4.51 9.88
C LEU A 143 -27.86 5.17 8.64
N ASN A 144 -29.01 5.83 8.78
CA ASN A 144 -29.64 6.64 7.72
C ASN A 144 -28.80 7.90 7.44
N LEU A 145 -27.61 7.76 6.84
CA LEU A 145 -26.77 8.87 6.41
C LEU A 145 -27.03 9.20 4.95
N THR A 146 -26.81 10.46 4.63
CA THR A 146 -26.63 10.90 3.24
C THR A 146 -25.26 10.48 2.72
N GLU A 147 -25.10 10.36 1.40
CA GLU A 147 -23.81 10.06 0.76
C GLU A 147 -22.69 11.02 1.21
N GLU A 148 -23.02 12.29 1.45
CA GLU A 148 -22.07 13.30 1.93
C GLU A 148 -21.59 13.00 3.36
N GLN A 149 -22.49 12.61 4.25
CA GLN A 149 -22.15 12.24 5.62
C GLN A 149 -21.30 10.96 5.66
N GLU A 150 -21.63 9.96 4.83
CA GLU A 150 -20.81 8.76 4.69
C GLU A 150 -19.41 9.09 4.17
N ALA A 151 -19.29 9.98 3.18
CA ALA A 151 -18.00 10.39 2.64
C ALA A 151 -17.14 11.11 3.70
N ILE A 152 -17.73 11.97 4.52
CA ILE A 152 -17.04 12.64 5.64
C ILE A 152 -16.56 11.60 6.66
N MET A 153 -17.45 10.70 7.09
CA MET A 153 -17.09 9.64 8.05
C MET A 153 -15.97 8.74 7.52
N LYS A 154 -16.04 8.31 6.26
CA LYS A 154 -15.00 7.51 5.61
C LYS A 154 -13.67 8.26 5.54
N ARG A 155 -13.68 9.55 5.18
CA ARG A 155 -12.47 10.38 5.13
C ARG A 155 -11.83 10.50 6.51
N ASP A 156 -12.63 10.76 7.53
CA ASP A 156 -12.15 10.89 8.90
C ASP A 156 -11.57 9.57 9.40
N GLN A 157 -12.22 8.45 9.12
CA GLN A 157 -11.70 7.11 9.45
C GLN A 157 -10.35 6.85 8.78
N VAL A 158 -10.24 7.04 7.47
CA VAL A 158 -9.00 6.82 6.70
C VAL A 158 -7.86 7.69 7.25
N TYR A 159 -8.16 8.92 7.64
CA TYR A 159 -7.19 9.81 8.26
C TYR A 159 -6.69 9.30 9.62
N HIS A 160 -7.59 8.79 10.47
CA HIS A 160 -7.19 8.25 11.77
C HIS A 160 -6.39 6.95 11.63
N ASP A 161 -6.71 6.12 10.62
CA ASP A 161 -5.93 4.93 10.31
C ASP A 161 -4.52 5.30 9.81
N LEU A 162 -4.41 6.33 8.95
CA LEU A 162 -3.12 6.90 8.54
C LEU A 162 -2.32 7.40 9.76
N LEU A 163 -2.93 8.20 10.64
CA LEU A 163 -2.25 8.73 11.81
C LEU A 163 -1.77 7.61 12.75
N ARG A 164 -2.63 6.62 13.02
CA ARG A 164 -2.28 5.47 13.86
C ARG A 164 -1.12 4.67 13.26
N SER A 165 -1.20 4.35 11.96
CA SER A 165 -0.12 3.60 11.30
C SER A 165 1.22 4.36 11.31
N GLU A 166 1.19 5.69 11.24
CA GLU A 166 2.39 6.52 11.37
C GLU A 166 2.93 6.50 12.81
N GLU A 167 2.07 6.55 13.83
CA GLU A 167 2.49 6.43 15.24
C GLU A 167 3.17 5.08 15.52
N GLU A 168 2.60 4.00 15.01
CA GLU A 168 3.17 2.65 15.08
C GLU A 168 4.53 2.58 14.36
N TYR A 169 4.61 3.13 13.14
CA TYR A 169 5.86 3.16 12.36
C TYR A 169 6.96 3.96 13.06
N VAL A 170 6.62 5.12 13.64
CA VAL A 170 7.56 5.92 14.44
C VAL A 170 8.04 5.16 15.67
N ALA A 171 7.16 4.41 16.34
CA ALA A 171 7.54 3.59 17.49
C ALA A 171 8.55 2.50 17.08
N GLU A 172 8.32 1.82 15.96
CA GLU A 172 9.26 0.84 15.39
C GLU A 172 10.60 1.47 15.03
N LEU A 173 10.60 2.62 14.34
CA LEU A 173 11.84 3.34 14.00
C LEU A 173 12.64 3.77 15.23
N ARG A 174 11.96 4.23 16.30
CA ARG A 174 12.62 4.56 17.57
C ARG A 174 13.28 3.35 18.19
N HIS A 175 12.57 2.22 18.23
CA HIS A 175 13.14 0.96 18.73
C HIS A 175 14.39 0.54 17.94
N VAL A 176 14.39 0.69 16.61
CA VAL A 176 15.59 0.43 15.80
C VAL A 176 16.74 1.35 16.17
N VAL A 177 16.48 2.64 16.35
CA VAL A 177 17.53 3.60 16.72
C VAL A 177 18.05 3.32 18.14
N GLU A 178 17.17 3.04 19.09
CA GLU A 178 17.51 2.86 20.51
C GLU A 178 18.19 1.53 20.81
N ASP A 179 17.87 0.48 20.06
CA ASP A 179 18.47 -0.83 20.28
C ASP A 179 19.57 -1.10 19.24
N TYR A 180 19.22 -1.13 17.94
CA TYR A 180 20.15 -1.55 16.90
C TYR A 180 21.26 -0.52 16.67
N VAL A 181 20.88 0.75 16.43
CA VAL A 181 21.89 1.78 16.12
C VAL A 181 22.72 2.10 17.35
N LYS A 182 22.10 2.16 18.54
CA LYS A 182 22.84 2.37 19.79
C LYS A 182 23.80 1.23 20.12
N ALA A 183 23.47 -0.03 19.77
CA ALA A 183 24.36 -1.16 19.99
C ALA A 183 25.67 -1.05 19.20
N LEU A 184 25.68 -0.32 18.07
CA LEU A 184 26.89 -0.05 17.28
C LEU A 184 27.86 0.93 17.95
N ASP A 185 27.37 1.72 18.92
CA ASP A 185 28.16 2.70 19.68
C ASP A 185 28.67 2.12 21.03
N ASP A 186 28.53 0.81 21.25
CA ASP A 186 28.96 0.13 22.48
C ASP A 186 30.49 -0.08 22.50
N VAL A 187 31.10 0.03 23.69
CA VAL A 187 32.55 -0.14 23.89
C VAL A 187 33.02 -1.57 23.58
N SER A 188 32.11 -2.54 23.62
CA SER A 188 32.38 -3.96 23.38
C SER A 188 32.27 -4.40 21.92
N VAL A 189 32.09 -3.46 20.98
CA VAL A 189 31.92 -3.77 19.55
C VAL A 189 33.22 -4.32 18.95
N PRO A 190 33.18 -5.46 18.22
CA PRO A 190 34.34 -5.99 17.50
C PRO A 190 34.88 -4.99 16.48
N LYS A 191 36.20 -4.97 16.25
CA LYS A 191 36.85 -4.05 15.31
C LYS A 191 36.28 -4.12 13.89
N GLU A 192 35.86 -5.31 13.47
CA GLU A 192 35.23 -5.53 12.16
C GLU A 192 33.88 -4.83 12.04
N VAL A 193 33.09 -4.78 13.11
CA VAL A 193 31.81 -4.05 13.16
C VAL A 193 32.07 -2.56 13.29
N GLU A 194 33.02 -2.16 14.13
CA GLU A 194 33.40 -0.75 14.33
C GLU A 194 33.85 -0.10 13.02
N ALA A 195 34.61 -0.82 12.18
CA ALA A 195 35.09 -0.33 10.88
C ALA A 195 33.97 -0.02 9.87
N VAL A 196 32.80 -0.63 10.02
CA VAL A 196 31.65 -0.45 9.12
C VAL A 196 30.41 0.09 9.82
N LYS A 197 30.54 0.59 11.06
CA LYS A 197 29.40 0.98 11.90
C LYS A 197 28.50 2.03 11.25
N ASP A 198 29.08 3.01 10.56
CA ASP A 198 28.31 4.09 9.92
C ASP A 198 27.54 3.55 8.70
N GLN A 199 28.08 2.55 8.00
CA GLN A 199 27.37 1.88 6.92
C GLN A 199 26.21 1.04 7.46
N LEU A 200 26.44 0.30 8.55
CA LEU A 200 25.40 -0.49 9.23
C LEU A 200 24.28 0.40 9.79
N ALA A 201 24.62 1.57 10.34
CA ALA A 201 23.65 2.53 10.87
C ALA A 201 22.79 3.19 9.76
N MET A 202 23.28 3.24 8.52
CA MET A 202 22.64 3.94 7.39
C MET A 202 22.22 5.37 7.78
N ASN A 203 21.10 5.84 7.25
CA ASN A 203 20.44 7.09 7.63
C ASN A 203 19.25 6.87 8.59
N LEU A 204 19.29 5.81 9.42
CA LEU A 204 18.15 5.44 10.27
C LEU A 204 17.81 6.52 11.33
N LYS A 205 18.81 7.27 11.82
CA LYS A 205 18.59 8.36 12.78
C LYS A 205 17.85 9.53 12.11
N GLU A 206 18.25 9.87 10.89
CA GLU A 206 17.65 10.93 10.08
C GLU A 206 16.23 10.56 9.67
N LEU A 207 16.01 9.33 9.21
CA LEU A 207 14.69 8.82 8.84
C LEU A 207 13.74 8.80 10.05
N CYS A 208 14.20 8.32 11.20
CA CYS A 208 13.44 8.35 12.45
C CYS A 208 13.09 9.79 12.86
N ASN A 209 14.04 10.73 12.75
CA ASN A 209 13.77 12.13 13.06
C ASN A 209 12.74 12.74 12.10
N PHE A 210 12.84 12.47 10.79
CA PHE A 210 11.86 12.92 9.81
C PHE A 210 10.45 12.43 10.19
N HIS A 211 10.27 11.13 10.38
CA HIS A 211 8.95 10.58 10.71
C HIS A 211 8.44 11.07 12.07
N ALA A 212 9.26 10.99 13.12
CA ALA A 212 8.85 11.31 14.48
C ALA A 212 8.60 12.81 14.72
N ASN A 213 9.42 13.68 14.13
CA ASN A 213 9.43 15.11 14.44
C ASN A 213 8.87 16.01 13.36
N VAL A 214 8.72 15.51 12.13
CA VAL A 214 8.23 16.30 10.99
C VAL A 214 6.92 15.71 10.47
N MET A 215 6.92 14.44 10.05
CA MET A 215 5.74 13.80 9.45
C MET A 215 4.60 13.64 10.46
N LEU A 216 4.85 12.95 11.58
CA LEU A 216 3.83 12.70 12.60
C LEU A 216 3.24 14.00 13.16
N LYS A 217 4.06 15.02 13.43
CA LYS A 217 3.57 16.33 13.87
C LYS A 217 2.78 17.06 12.78
N GLY A 218 3.19 16.91 11.52
CA GLY A 218 2.50 17.44 10.36
C GLY A 218 1.13 16.80 10.13
N LEU A 219 0.98 15.50 10.43
CA LEU A 219 -0.31 14.83 10.46
C LEU A 219 -1.13 15.36 11.64
N GLN A 220 -0.62 15.29 12.87
CA GLN A 220 -1.31 15.77 14.08
C GLN A 220 -1.85 17.20 13.98
N TYR A 221 -1.18 18.09 13.23
CA TYR A 221 -1.66 19.45 12.98
C TYR A 221 -3.03 19.50 12.27
N TYR A 222 -3.33 18.54 11.40
CA TYR A 222 -4.58 18.44 10.65
C TYR A 222 -5.58 17.43 11.24
N SER A 223 -5.43 17.05 12.52
CA SER A 223 -6.35 16.09 13.17
C SER A 223 -7.81 16.52 13.13
N ASP A 224 -8.04 17.84 13.17
CA ASP A 224 -9.37 18.43 13.22
C ASP A 224 -9.87 18.84 11.81
N ASP A 225 -9.03 18.73 10.78
CA ASP A 225 -9.39 19.02 9.39
C ASP A 225 -8.71 18.02 8.40
N PRO A 226 -9.18 16.76 8.36
CA PRO A 226 -8.60 15.72 7.49
C PRO A 226 -8.58 16.06 6.00
N GLY A 227 -9.43 16.98 5.55
CA GLY A 227 -9.49 17.43 4.15
C GLY A 227 -8.21 18.13 3.67
N LYS A 228 -7.36 18.59 4.60
CA LYS A 228 -6.11 19.29 4.28
C LYS A 228 -4.86 18.43 4.43
N VAL A 229 -4.99 17.17 4.84
CA VAL A 229 -3.83 16.29 5.08
C VAL A 229 -2.90 16.18 3.86
N GLY A 230 -3.45 16.22 2.64
CA GLY A 230 -2.67 16.19 1.40
C GLY A 230 -1.65 17.33 1.29
N GLN A 231 -1.91 18.49 1.91
CA GLN A 231 -0.97 19.61 1.92
C GLN A 231 0.29 19.30 2.75
N THR A 232 0.18 18.45 3.77
CA THR A 232 1.35 17.98 4.52
C THR A 232 2.28 17.19 3.61
N PHE A 233 1.75 16.27 2.80
CA PHE A 233 2.57 15.45 1.90
C PHE A 233 3.26 16.29 0.81
N ILE A 234 2.54 17.20 0.16
CA ILE A 234 3.12 18.08 -0.87
C ILE A 234 4.25 18.92 -0.27
N ARG A 235 4.05 19.49 0.92
CA ARG A 235 5.08 20.30 1.59
C ARG A 235 6.32 19.49 1.98
N LEU A 236 6.16 18.19 2.24
CA LEU A 236 7.22 17.29 2.68
C LEU A 236 7.79 16.43 1.54
N GLU A 237 7.47 16.72 0.28
CA GLU A 237 7.83 15.90 -0.87
C GLU A 237 9.33 15.54 -0.90
N ARG A 238 10.20 16.53 -0.72
CA ARG A 238 11.66 16.32 -0.70
C ARG A 238 12.16 15.62 0.57
N ASP A 239 11.44 15.75 1.68
CA ASP A 239 11.82 15.05 2.91
C ASP A 239 11.64 13.52 2.77
N PHE A 240 10.86 13.04 1.80
CA PHE A 240 10.80 11.59 1.50
C PHE A 240 12.09 11.04 0.86
N ASP A 241 13.04 11.88 0.46
CA ASP A 241 14.35 11.44 -0.07
C ASP A 241 15.15 10.60 0.96
N HIS A 242 14.84 10.72 2.26
CA HIS A 242 15.41 9.83 3.29
C HIS A 242 15.10 8.35 3.00
N HIS A 243 13.94 8.02 2.43
CA HIS A 243 13.62 6.64 2.01
C HIS A 243 14.44 6.21 0.81
N VAL A 244 14.65 7.10 -0.16
CA VAL A 244 15.47 6.82 -1.34
C VAL A 244 16.90 6.47 -0.92
N GLN A 245 17.47 7.26 0.01
CA GLN A 245 18.79 6.99 0.56
C GLN A 245 18.84 5.65 1.31
N LEU A 246 17.84 5.35 2.16
CA LEU A 246 17.76 4.08 2.88
C LEU A 246 17.79 2.89 1.90
N HIS A 247 16.92 2.91 0.88
CA HIS A 247 16.83 1.83 -0.10
C HIS A 247 18.08 1.69 -0.97
N HIS A 248 18.79 2.79 -1.23
CA HIS A 248 20.07 2.76 -1.90
C HIS A 248 21.17 2.10 -1.04
N GLN A 249 21.18 2.35 0.27
CA GLN A 249 22.17 1.78 1.20
C GLN A 249 21.88 0.32 1.58
N LEU A 250 20.60 -0.07 1.61
CA LEU A 250 20.15 -1.36 2.12
C LEU A 250 20.84 -2.60 1.51
N PRO A 251 21.03 -2.73 0.18
CA PRO A 251 21.68 -3.91 -0.40
C PRO A 251 23.09 -4.15 0.14
N VAL A 252 23.87 -3.08 0.28
CA VAL A 252 25.24 -3.14 0.83
C VAL A 252 25.21 -3.57 2.29
N VAL A 253 24.26 -3.04 3.07
CA VAL A 253 24.11 -3.42 4.49
C VAL A 253 23.67 -4.87 4.65
N LEU A 254 22.78 -5.39 3.81
CA LEU A 254 22.40 -6.80 3.84
C LEU A 254 23.60 -7.73 3.55
N GLU A 255 24.50 -7.32 2.67
CA GLU A 255 25.75 -8.04 2.42
C GLU A 255 26.68 -8.00 3.64
N LEU A 256 26.86 -6.83 4.27
CA LEU A 256 27.63 -6.69 5.51
C LEU A 256 27.06 -7.56 6.64
N LEU A 257 25.73 -7.54 6.82
CA LEU A 257 25.04 -8.34 7.84
C LEU A 257 25.16 -9.85 7.60
N SER A 258 25.48 -10.27 6.37
CA SER A 258 25.74 -11.67 6.03
C SER A 258 27.16 -12.11 6.41
N GLN A 259 28.08 -11.19 6.70
CA GLN A 259 29.45 -11.53 7.09
C GLN A 259 29.48 -12.21 8.46
N PRO A 260 30.25 -13.30 8.65
CA PRO A 260 30.19 -14.13 9.86
C PRO A 260 30.40 -13.37 11.18
N LYS A 261 31.37 -12.45 11.21
CA LYS A 261 31.71 -11.67 12.41
C LYS A 261 30.61 -10.68 12.79
N ILE A 262 30.04 -9.99 11.80
CA ILE A 262 28.96 -9.02 11.98
C ILE A 262 27.69 -9.76 12.38
N LYS A 263 27.36 -10.85 11.67
CA LYS A 263 26.22 -11.72 12.00
C LYS A 263 26.30 -12.26 13.43
N GLN A 264 27.47 -12.73 13.85
CA GLN A 264 27.68 -13.24 15.20
C GLN A 264 27.46 -12.15 16.26
N PHE A 265 27.93 -10.92 16.03
CA PHE A 265 27.71 -9.80 16.94
C PHE A 265 26.21 -9.53 17.19
N PHE A 266 25.40 -9.53 16.13
CA PHE A 266 23.96 -9.29 16.24
C PHE A 266 23.16 -10.49 16.76
N GLN A 267 23.62 -11.72 16.51
CA GLN A 267 22.99 -12.94 17.05
C GLN A 267 23.11 -13.03 18.58
N VAL A 268 24.25 -12.64 19.15
CA VAL A 268 24.45 -12.64 20.61
C VAL A 268 23.54 -11.62 21.31
N ARG A 269 23.14 -10.55 20.61
CA ARG A 269 22.28 -9.49 21.13
C ARG A 269 20.79 -9.66 20.79
N SER A 270 20.39 -10.81 20.22
CA SER A 270 18.99 -11.14 19.88
C SER A 270 18.29 -10.09 19.01
N PHE A 271 19.00 -9.44 18.08
CA PHE A 271 18.35 -8.55 17.11
C PHE A 271 17.54 -9.35 16.10
N ASN A 272 16.21 -9.29 16.21
CA ASN A 272 15.32 -9.75 15.16
C ASN A 272 15.29 -8.69 14.05
N PHE A 273 15.95 -8.97 12.92
CA PHE A 273 15.98 -8.10 11.72
C PHE A 273 14.63 -8.02 10.97
N PHE A 274 13.51 -8.22 11.67
CA PHE A 274 12.15 -8.28 11.10
C PHE A 274 11.77 -7.01 10.32
N LEU A 275 12.40 -5.87 10.61
CA LEU A 275 12.18 -4.61 9.87
C LEU A 275 12.63 -4.64 8.40
N PHE A 276 13.58 -5.50 8.02
CA PHE A 276 14.13 -5.52 6.65
C PHE A 276 13.50 -6.57 5.74
N HIS A 277 12.50 -7.31 6.21
CA HIS A 277 11.85 -8.38 5.44
C HIS A 277 10.33 -8.21 5.27
N LYS A 278 9.71 -7.21 5.90
CA LYS A 278 8.30 -6.91 5.70
C LYS A 278 8.05 -5.41 5.69
N ARG A 279 8.02 -4.82 4.49
CA ARG A 279 6.99 -3.92 3.95
C ARG A 279 7.38 -3.53 2.53
#